data_AF-A0A975CZ32-F1
#
_entry.id   AF-A0A975CZ32-F1
#
_cell.length_a   1.000
_cell.length_b   1.000
_cell.length_c   1.000
_cell.angle_alpha   90.00
_cell.angle_beta   90.00
_cell.angle_gamma   90.00
#
_symmetry.space_group_name_H-M   'P 1'
#
loop_
_entity.id
_entity.type
_entity.pdbx_description
1 polymer ?
#
loop_
_entity_poly.entity_id
_entity_poly.type
_entity_poly.pdbx_seq_one_letter_code
_entity_poly.pdbx_strand_id
1 'polypeptide(L)'
;MMGLEDERQEMGRPASARWLTDAARALDSVESRVGRAAGDLFRSDGPDLSDQHRAQIAQLMRALIGAIEDDLRIRLIDSLADEPHPELLAALGSATMPIAQPLLERTRLLREADLVAAMLRRVDEHRLALMLGRDSPYHVADLAQRLLDLGDAAIAEATMALLVAESRRYDPFGDPALARTDLPPGPHRKLLWAVAAALRHYLIRHHGLPDSQADLLLAAAVRALLAEHDDADTLEGRADALAALLDAAGLIDDALLVDALEEGWLALFTAAVARRAGIDSAGVWSMITDPSGMMLGTVLRAIDCGREAAVTMLWRIGSAEGADEEAIVARADAFDALGRREAAEAVLIWRLDPNYRRAVIEIGEGGRRR
;
A
#
# COMPACT_ATOMS: atom_id res chain seq x y z
N MET A 1 15.43 14.12 41.08
CA MET A 1 16.63 14.65 40.39
C MET A 1 17.25 13.52 39.57
N MET A 2 16.50 13.00 38.59
CA MET A 2 16.83 11.78 37.83
C MET A 2 16.23 11.85 36.41
N GLY A 3 16.20 13.07 35.84
CA GLY A 3 15.62 13.35 34.51
C GLY A 3 16.48 14.27 33.64
N LEU A 4 17.59 14.79 34.17
CA LEU A 4 18.52 15.66 33.43
C LEU A 4 19.78 14.92 32.96
N GLU A 5 20.01 13.70 33.44
CA GLU A 5 21.15 12.86 33.03
C GLU A 5 20.82 12.01 31.81
N ASP A 6 19.55 11.61 31.63
CA ASP A 6 19.08 10.85 30.45
C ASP A 6 19.06 11.72 29.18
N GLU A 7 18.56 12.96 29.26
CA GLU A 7 18.61 13.93 28.16
C GLU A 7 20.06 14.29 27.76
N ARG A 8 20.98 14.33 28.73
CA ARG A 8 22.41 14.57 28.45
C ARG A 8 23.11 13.36 27.83
N GLN A 9 22.65 12.13 28.10
CA GLN A 9 23.16 10.93 27.45
C GLN A 9 22.64 10.76 26.02
N GLU A 10 21.40 11.19 25.73
CA GLU A 10 20.89 11.25 24.36
C GLU A 10 21.62 12.28 23.50
N MET A 11 22.01 13.43 24.06
CA MET A 11 22.79 14.45 23.34
C MET A 11 24.23 14.03 23.00
N GLY A 12 24.77 12.98 23.67
CA GLY A 12 26.14 12.50 23.49
C GLY A 12 26.31 11.30 22.55
N ARG A 13 25.22 10.71 22.04
CA ARG A 13 25.30 9.62 21.06
C ARG A 13 25.74 10.20 19.71
N PRO A 14 26.65 9.53 18.96
CA PRO A 14 26.98 9.96 17.60
C PRO A 14 25.66 10.06 16.83
N ALA A 15 25.51 11.12 16.04
CA ALA A 15 24.22 11.45 15.45
C ALA A 15 23.62 10.26 14.65
N SER A 16 24.49 9.43 14.05
CA SER A 16 24.16 8.12 13.46
C SER A 16 23.39 7.13 14.37
N ALA A 17 23.68 7.09 15.66
CA ALA A 17 23.00 6.22 16.62
C ALA A 17 21.64 6.78 17.07
N ARG A 18 21.46 8.11 17.11
CA ARG A 18 20.12 8.71 17.34
C ARG A 18 19.20 8.44 16.14
N TRP A 19 19.71 8.58 14.91
CA TRP A 19 18.91 8.41 13.70
C TRP A 19 18.49 6.97 13.43
N LEU A 20 19.36 5.98 13.69
CA LEU A 20 18.95 4.57 13.67
C LEU A 20 17.83 4.32 14.68
N THR A 21 17.82 5.03 15.80
CA THR A 21 16.77 4.92 16.82
C THR A 21 15.48 5.62 16.38
N ASP A 22 15.56 6.75 15.68
CA ASP A 22 14.41 7.48 15.15
C ASP A 22 13.76 6.75 13.96
N ALA A 23 14.56 6.26 13.01
CA ALA A 23 14.08 5.43 11.89
C ALA A 23 13.53 4.09 12.38
N ALA A 24 14.16 3.46 13.39
CA ALA A 24 13.61 2.27 14.03
C ALA A 24 12.29 2.57 14.77
N ARG A 25 12.17 3.72 15.44
CA ARG A 25 10.91 4.15 16.09
C ARG A 25 9.80 4.41 15.06
N ALA A 26 10.11 5.02 13.92
CA ALA A 26 9.13 5.24 12.85
C ALA A 26 8.66 3.90 12.26
N LEU A 27 9.58 2.97 11.99
CA LEU A 27 9.25 1.63 11.51
C LEU A 27 8.44 0.81 12.53
N ASP A 28 8.86 0.81 13.80
CA ASP A 28 8.12 0.16 14.90
C ASP A 28 6.72 0.78 15.08
N SER A 29 6.58 2.11 14.96
CA SER A 29 5.28 2.79 15.01
C SER A 29 4.33 2.29 13.91
N VAL A 30 4.83 2.12 12.67
CA VAL A 30 4.05 1.59 11.54
C VAL A 30 3.67 0.12 11.76
N GLU A 31 4.61 -0.74 12.13
CA GLU A 31 4.33 -2.17 12.38
C GLU A 31 3.38 -2.36 13.58
N SER A 32 3.59 -1.59 14.65
CA SER A 32 2.72 -1.58 15.81
C SER A 32 1.31 -1.06 15.48
N ARG A 33 1.17 -0.07 14.58
CA ARG A 33 -0.14 0.40 14.08
C ARG A 33 -0.87 -0.71 13.33
N VAL A 34 -0.19 -1.40 12.42
CA VAL A 34 -0.74 -2.55 11.68
C VAL A 34 -1.18 -3.67 12.63
N GLY A 35 -0.34 -4.02 13.60
CA GLY A 35 -0.64 -5.07 14.57
C GLY A 35 -1.87 -4.75 15.44
N ARG A 36 -2.00 -3.50 15.89
CA ARG A 36 -3.17 -3.06 16.67
C ARG A 36 -4.43 -3.01 15.80
N ALA A 37 -4.35 -2.46 14.60
CA ALA A 37 -5.45 -2.44 13.65
C ALA A 37 -5.94 -3.84 13.24
N ALA A 38 -5.04 -4.81 13.09
CA ALA A 38 -5.41 -6.21 12.83
C ALA A 38 -6.16 -6.86 14.00
N GLY A 39 -5.79 -6.51 15.24
CA GLY A 39 -6.51 -6.91 16.45
C GLY A 39 -7.89 -6.27 16.57
N ASP A 40 -8.00 -5.01 16.14
CA ASP A 40 -9.18 -4.20 16.31
C ASP A 40 -10.20 -4.37 15.20
N LEU A 41 -9.82 -4.69 13.95
CA LEU A 41 -10.70 -4.73 12.76
C LEU A 41 -12.03 -5.50 12.99
N PHE A 42 -12.01 -6.53 13.83
CA PHE A 42 -13.18 -7.37 14.17
C PHE A 42 -13.75 -7.15 15.58
N ARG A 43 -13.33 -6.07 16.27
CA ARG A 43 -13.90 -5.59 17.53
C ARG A 43 -14.64 -4.28 17.27
N SER A 44 -15.79 -4.10 17.92
CA SER A 44 -16.62 -2.89 17.78
C SER A 44 -16.00 -1.64 18.41
N ASP A 45 -15.17 -1.77 19.45
CA ASP A 45 -14.70 -0.64 20.27
C ASP A 45 -13.15 -0.49 20.30
N GLY A 46 -12.47 -0.84 19.21
CA GLY A 46 -11.02 -0.71 19.12
C GLY A 46 -10.57 0.76 19.02
N PRO A 47 -9.69 1.27 19.90
CA PRO A 47 -9.35 2.69 19.96
C PRO A 47 -8.55 3.21 18.75
N ASP A 48 -7.94 2.33 17.95
CA ASP A 48 -7.00 2.74 16.89
C ASP A 48 -7.63 2.85 15.50
N LEU A 49 -8.81 2.28 15.27
CA LEU A 49 -9.53 2.39 14.00
C LEU A 49 -10.88 3.07 14.21
N SER A 50 -11.13 4.16 13.47
CA SER A 50 -12.47 4.74 13.40
C SER A 50 -13.47 3.76 12.80
N ASP A 51 -14.74 3.89 13.14
CA ASP A 51 -15.81 3.05 12.56
C ASP A 51 -15.87 3.16 11.04
N GLN A 52 -15.55 4.34 10.50
CA GLN A 52 -15.44 4.57 9.06
C GLN A 52 -14.29 3.77 8.44
N HIS A 53 -13.07 3.82 9.01
CA HIS A 53 -11.94 3.04 8.49
C HIS A 53 -12.23 1.53 8.57
N ARG A 54 -12.84 1.07 9.66
CA ARG A 54 -13.25 -0.32 9.82
C ARG A 54 -14.24 -0.77 8.74
N ALA A 55 -15.24 0.06 8.44
CA ALA A 55 -16.23 -0.21 7.41
C ALA A 55 -15.59 -0.28 6.01
N GLN A 56 -14.72 0.68 5.68
CA GLN A 56 -14.00 0.72 4.40
C GLN A 56 -13.08 -0.49 4.21
N ILE A 57 -12.29 -0.86 5.23
CA ILE A 57 -11.45 -2.07 5.18
C ILE A 57 -12.31 -3.32 5.00
N ALA A 58 -13.42 -3.44 5.72
CA ALA A 58 -14.30 -4.60 5.61
C ALA A 58 -14.97 -4.67 4.21
N GLN A 59 -15.33 -3.54 3.62
CA GLN A 59 -15.85 -3.45 2.25
C GLN A 59 -14.80 -3.86 1.23
N LEU A 60 -13.59 -3.33 1.34
CA LEU A 60 -12.47 -3.65 0.46
C LEU A 60 -12.13 -5.15 0.50
N MET A 61 -12.10 -5.73 1.71
CA MET A 61 -11.92 -7.16 1.93
C MET A 61 -13.01 -8.00 1.27
N ARG A 62 -14.28 -7.62 1.40
CA ARG A 62 -15.41 -8.30 0.75
C ARG A 62 -15.29 -8.25 -0.77
N ALA A 63 -14.99 -7.08 -1.33
CA ALA A 63 -14.84 -6.89 -2.76
C ALA A 63 -13.70 -7.76 -3.32
N LEU A 64 -12.55 -7.79 -2.64
CA LEU A 64 -11.40 -8.60 -3.04
C LEU A 64 -11.69 -10.10 -2.99
N ILE A 65 -12.34 -10.58 -1.93
CA ILE A 65 -12.75 -11.98 -1.80
C ILE A 65 -13.72 -12.35 -2.93
N GLY A 66 -14.70 -11.49 -3.21
CA GLY A 66 -15.66 -11.67 -4.30
C GLY A 66 -14.97 -11.75 -5.67
N ALA A 67 -14.07 -10.83 -5.97
CA ALA A 67 -13.34 -10.82 -7.24
C ALA A 67 -12.51 -12.12 -7.44
N ILE A 68 -11.80 -12.57 -6.41
CA ILE A 68 -11.04 -13.83 -6.45
C ILE A 68 -11.99 -15.02 -6.62
N GLU A 69 -13.13 -15.00 -5.93
CA GLU A 69 -14.14 -16.06 -6.03
C GLU A 69 -14.67 -16.16 -7.46
N ASP A 70 -15.03 -15.04 -8.08
CA ASP A 70 -15.53 -14.97 -9.46
C ASP A 70 -14.50 -15.52 -10.46
N ASP A 71 -13.23 -15.13 -10.33
CA ASP A 71 -12.14 -15.64 -11.17
C ASP A 71 -11.97 -17.16 -11.05
N LEU A 72 -12.06 -17.70 -9.83
CA LEU A 72 -11.99 -19.12 -9.60
C LEU A 72 -13.22 -19.85 -10.16
N ARG A 73 -14.42 -19.25 -10.05
CA ARG A 73 -15.65 -19.82 -10.61
C ARG A 73 -15.58 -19.93 -12.13
N ILE A 74 -15.10 -18.89 -12.82
CA ILE A 74 -14.91 -18.91 -14.29
C ILE A 74 -14.01 -20.08 -14.69
N ARG A 75 -12.86 -20.24 -14.02
CA ARG A 75 -11.91 -21.33 -14.34
C ARG A 75 -12.45 -22.72 -14.01
N LEU A 76 -13.22 -22.84 -12.93
CA LEU A 76 -13.87 -24.09 -12.58
C LEU A 76 -14.92 -24.47 -13.62
N ILE A 77 -15.72 -23.50 -14.10
CA ILE A 77 -16.70 -23.71 -15.17
C ILE A 77 -16.00 -24.20 -16.44
N ASP A 78 -14.93 -23.53 -16.85
CA ASP A 78 -14.15 -23.92 -18.03
C ASP A 78 -13.55 -25.34 -17.88
N SER A 79 -13.05 -25.66 -16.69
CA SER A 79 -12.45 -26.97 -16.42
C SER A 79 -13.48 -28.11 -16.31
N LEU A 80 -14.74 -27.80 -16.02
CA LEU A 80 -15.84 -28.75 -15.85
C LEU A 80 -16.78 -28.80 -17.07
N ALA A 81 -16.49 -28.04 -18.14
CA ALA A 81 -17.39 -27.90 -19.29
C ALA A 81 -17.71 -29.23 -19.99
N ASP A 82 -16.76 -30.17 -19.99
CA ASP A 82 -16.92 -31.50 -20.61
C ASP A 82 -17.52 -32.55 -19.65
N GLU A 83 -17.76 -32.21 -18.38
CA GLU A 83 -18.27 -33.13 -17.36
C GLU A 83 -19.79 -32.98 -17.13
N PRO A 84 -20.52 -34.06 -16.80
CA PRO A 84 -21.97 -34.04 -16.63
C PRO A 84 -22.38 -33.51 -15.25
N HIS A 85 -22.07 -32.25 -14.96
CA HIS A 85 -22.43 -31.57 -13.70
C HIS A 85 -23.29 -30.31 -13.93
N PRO A 86 -24.48 -30.40 -14.55
CA PRO A 86 -25.28 -29.24 -14.93
C PRO A 86 -25.74 -28.39 -13.73
N GLU A 87 -26.05 -29.02 -12.59
CA GLU A 87 -26.45 -28.32 -11.37
C GLU A 87 -25.28 -27.54 -10.73
N LEU A 88 -24.08 -28.12 -10.76
CA LEU A 88 -22.86 -27.46 -10.28
C LEU A 88 -22.47 -26.30 -11.18
N LEU A 89 -22.50 -26.48 -12.50
CA LEU A 89 -22.19 -25.42 -13.47
C LEU A 89 -23.19 -24.25 -13.33
N ALA A 90 -24.48 -24.54 -13.16
CA ALA A 90 -25.49 -23.51 -12.90
C ALA A 90 -25.24 -22.79 -11.56
N ALA A 91 -24.84 -23.53 -10.51
CA ALA A 91 -24.51 -22.95 -9.22
C ALA A 91 -23.25 -22.07 -9.28
N LEU A 92 -22.18 -22.53 -9.94
CA LEU A 92 -20.96 -21.75 -10.15
C LEU A 92 -21.21 -20.51 -11.02
N GLY A 93 -22.09 -20.59 -12.02
CA GLY A 93 -22.49 -19.45 -12.85
C GLY A 93 -23.40 -18.44 -12.14
N SER A 94 -23.93 -18.76 -10.96
CA SER A 94 -24.75 -17.84 -10.17
C SER A 94 -23.86 -16.85 -9.40
N ALA A 95 -23.62 -15.68 -9.98
CA ALA A 95 -22.84 -14.59 -9.37
C ALA A 95 -23.52 -13.90 -8.17
N THR A 96 -24.76 -14.27 -7.83
CA THR A 96 -25.54 -13.58 -6.81
C THR A 96 -25.25 -14.04 -5.38
N MET A 97 -24.69 -15.26 -5.20
CA MET A 97 -24.47 -15.83 -3.88
C MET A 97 -22.97 -15.99 -3.59
N PRO A 98 -22.40 -15.18 -2.67
CA PRO A 98 -21.02 -15.33 -2.25
C PRO A 98 -20.84 -16.63 -1.45
N ILE A 99 -19.87 -17.45 -1.84
CA ILE A 99 -19.56 -18.73 -1.21
C ILE A 99 -18.44 -18.59 -0.19
N ALA A 100 -17.36 -17.89 -0.56
CA ALA A 100 -16.14 -17.83 0.22
C ALA A 100 -16.27 -16.90 1.42
N GLN A 101 -16.92 -15.75 1.24
CA GLN A 101 -17.04 -14.71 2.27
C GLN A 101 -17.56 -15.25 3.62
N PRO A 102 -18.71 -15.94 3.70
CA PRO A 102 -19.25 -16.39 4.99
C PRO A 102 -18.40 -17.46 5.69
N LEU A 103 -17.63 -18.23 4.90
CA LEU A 103 -16.73 -19.25 5.45
C LEU A 103 -15.44 -18.60 6.00
N LEU A 104 -14.89 -17.63 5.28
CA LEU A 104 -13.65 -16.95 5.66
C LEU A 104 -13.82 -16.04 6.88
N GLU A 105 -14.96 -15.36 7.04
CA GLU A 105 -15.28 -14.51 8.20
C GLU A 105 -15.24 -15.28 9.53
N ARG A 106 -15.44 -16.60 9.50
CA ARG A 106 -15.37 -17.47 10.68
C ARG A 106 -13.94 -17.85 11.07
N THR A 107 -12.96 -17.53 10.23
CA THR A 107 -11.55 -17.88 10.42
C THR A 107 -10.73 -16.68 10.91
N ARG A 108 -9.47 -16.94 11.28
CA ARG A 108 -8.50 -15.86 11.57
C ARG A 108 -7.68 -15.43 10.35
N LEU A 109 -7.91 -16.02 9.18
CA LEU A 109 -7.12 -15.72 7.97
C LEU A 109 -7.27 -14.26 7.54
N LEU A 110 -8.45 -13.67 7.75
CA LEU A 110 -8.71 -12.26 7.46
C LEU A 110 -8.06 -11.30 8.48
N ARG A 111 -7.41 -11.82 9.52
CA ARG A 111 -6.72 -11.07 10.59
C ARG A 111 -5.20 -11.12 10.47
N GLU A 112 -4.67 -11.78 9.44
CA GLU A 112 -3.24 -11.82 9.18
C GLU A 112 -2.69 -10.41 8.98
N ALA A 113 -1.61 -10.07 9.68
CA ALA A 113 -1.07 -8.71 9.72
C ALA A 113 -0.75 -8.17 8.33
N ASP A 114 -0.14 -8.98 7.46
CA ASP A 114 0.23 -8.58 6.10
C ASP A 114 -0.99 -8.21 5.23
N LEU A 115 -2.12 -8.92 5.42
CA LEU A 115 -3.35 -8.67 4.67
C LEU A 115 -4.03 -7.40 5.16
N VAL A 116 -4.11 -7.23 6.48
CA VAL A 116 -4.66 -6.01 7.10
C VAL A 116 -3.81 -4.79 6.74
N ALA A 117 -2.48 -4.93 6.72
CA ALA A 117 -1.56 -3.87 6.29
C ALA A 117 -1.86 -3.41 4.86
N ALA A 118 -2.07 -4.35 3.93
CA ALA A 118 -2.39 -4.03 2.56
C ALA A 118 -3.73 -3.30 2.43
N MET A 119 -4.76 -3.72 3.18
CA MET A 119 -6.06 -3.03 3.18
C MET A 119 -5.97 -1.62 3.78
N LEU A 120 -5.26 -1.49 4.90
CA LEU A 120 -5.06 -0.19 5.56
C LEU A 120 -4.35 0.78 4.65
N ARG A 121 -3.21 0.35 4.09
CA ARG A 121 -2.47 1.15 3.11
C ARG A 121 -3.41 1.64 2.01
N ARG A 122 -4.25 0.75 1.49
CA ARG A 122 -5.15 1.09 0.38
C ARG A 122 -6.23 2.10 0.73
N VAL A 123 -6.79 2.00 1.94
CA VAL A 123 -7.77 2.96 2.46
C VAL A 123 -7.11 4.30 2.74
N ASP A 124 -5.93 4.30 3.36
CA ASP A 124 -5.14 5.50 3.65
C ASP A 124 -4.73 6.23 2.35
N GLU A 125 -4.26 5.51 1.34
CA GLU A 125 -3.95 6.05 -0.01
C GLU A 125 -5.15 6.69 -0.66
N HIS A 126 -6.29 6.00 -0.68
CA HIS A 126 -7.50 6.54 -1.28
C HIS A 126 -7.97 7.81 -0.57
N ARG A 127 -7.96 7.82 0.76
CA ARG A 127 -8.31 9.00 1.56
C ARG A 127 -7.38 10.17 1.28
N LEU A 128 -6.06 9.94 1.27
CA LEU A 128 -5.08 10.98 0.96
C LEU A 128 -5.27 11.52 -0.45
N ALA A 129 -5.51 10.66 -1.45
CA ALA A 129 -5.76 11.09 -2.82
C ALA A 129 -7.02 11.96 -2.96
N LEU A 130 -8.10 11.63 -2.24
CA LEU A 130 -9.31 12.46 -2.21
C LEU A 130 -9.04 13.84 -1.59
N MET A 131 -8.37 13.86 -0.42
CA MET A 131 -8.06 15.12 0.28
C MET A 131 -7.08 16.02 -0.49
N LEU A 132 -6.20 15.43 -1.30
CA LEU A 132 -5.29 16.16 -2.15
C LEU A 132 -5.96 16.77 -3.39
N GLY A 133 -7.24 16.48 -3.66
CA GLY A 133 -8.04 17.28 -4.59
C GLY A 133 -8.47 16.59 -5.88
N ARG A 134 -8.53 15.25 -5.93
CA ARG A 134 -9.06 14.52 -7.10
C ARG A 134 -10.55 14.79 -7.37
N ASP A 135 -11.28 15.40 -6.44
CA ASP A 135 -12.71 15.74 -6.55
C ASP A 135 -13.01 17.13 -7.14
N SER A 136 -12.03 17.86 -7.71
CA SER A 136 -12.37 19.04 -8.51
C SER A 136 -12.81 18.61 -9.92
N PRO A 137 -14.09 18.74 -10.31
CA PRO A 137 -14.58 18.39 -11.65
C PRO A 137 -14.01 19.28 -12.77
N TYR A 138 -13.10 20.21 -12.43
CA TYR A 138 -12.37 21.07 -13.36
C TYR A 138 -10.86 20.79 -13.40
N HIS A 139 -10.35 19.87 -12.58
CA HIS A 139 -8.95 19.43 -12.66
C HIS A 139 -8.85 18.26 -13.64
N VAL A 140 -8.92 18.60 -14.92
CA VAL A 140 -8.29 17.76 -15.94
C VAL A 140 -6.80 17.78 -15.60
N ALA A 141 -6.22 16.60 -15.36
CA ALA A 141 -4.87 16.41 -14.88
C ALA A 141 -3.83 17.09 -15.81
N ASP A 142 -3.43 18.31 -15.45
CA ASP A 142 -2.42 19.09 -16.16
C ASP A 142 -1.13 18.29 -16.29
N LEU A 143 -0.79 17.48 -15.28
CA LEU A 143 0.36 16.59 -15.31
C LEU A 143 0.20 15.46 -16.32
N ALA A 144 -0.92 14.72 -16.33
CA ALA A 144 -1.16 13.67 -17.35
C ALA A 144 -1.01 14.25 -18.75
N GLN A 145 -1.71 15.35 -19.01
CA GLN A 145 -1.72 15.95 -20.33
C GLN A 145 -0.31 16.41 -20.71
N ARG A 146 0.41 17.07 -19.78
CA ARG A 146 1.79 17.49 -19.98
C ARG A 146 2.72 16.32 -20.29
N LEU A 147 2.60 15.20 -19.56
CA LEU A 147 3.40 13.99 -19.79
C LEU A 147 3.09 13.34 -21.15
N LEU A 148 1.82 13.32 -21.56
CA LEU A 148 1.40 12.84 -22.89
C LEU A 148 1.90 13.76 -24.02
N ASP A 149 1.95 15.08 -23.77
CA ASP A 149 2.38 16.09 -24.72
C ASP A 149 3.92 16.22 -24.86
N LEU A 150 4.71 15.48 -24.07
CA LEU A 150 6.19 15.47 -24.16
C LEU A 150 6.73 14.97 -25.51
N GLY A 151 5.93 14.21 -26.27
CA GLY A 151 6.31 13.66 -27.58
C GLY A 151 7.19 12.40 -27.51
N ASP A 152 7.46 11.87 -26.32
CA ASP A 152 8.11 10.56 -26.13
C ASP A 152 7.05 9.45 -26.04
N ALA A 153 7.07 8.53 -27.00
CA ALA A 153 6.10 7.45 -27.09
C ALA A 153 6.15 6.50 -25.87
N ALA A 154 7.32 6.25 -25.30
CA ALA A 154 7.46 5.35 -24.14
C ALA A 154 6.88 5.99 -22.89
N ILE A 155 7.12 7.29 -22.67
CA ILE A 155 6.52 8.04 -21.55
C ILE A 155 5.00 8.13 -21.71
N ALA A 156 4.51 8.38 -22.93
CA ALA A 156 3.08 8.43 -23.19
C ALA A 156 2.39 7.08 -22.92
N GLU A 157 3.00 5.97 -23.37
CA GLU A 157 2.50 4.61 -23.12
C GLU A 157 2.49 4.29 -21.61
N ALA A 158 3.57 4.59 -20.89
CA ALA A 158 3.65 4.37 -19.45
C ALA A 158 2.67 5.25 -18.66
N THR A 159 2.43 6.48 -19.10
CA THR A 159 1.43 7.39 -18.52
C THR A 159 0.02 6.83 -18.71
N MET A 160 -0.31 6.37 -19.91
CA MET A 160 -1.61 5.72 -20.17
C MET A 160 -1.78 4.43 -19.36
N ALA A 161 -0.72 3.62 -19.24
CA ALA A 161 -0.75 2.41 -18.42
C ALA A 161 -0.99 2.73 -16.93
N LEU A 162 -0.37 3.78 -16.40
CA LEU A 162 -0.62 4.25 -15.03
C LEU A 162 -2.06 4.75 -14.86
N LEU A 163 -2.59 5.53 -15.81
CA LEU A 163 -3.99 5.99 -15.78
C LEU A 163 -4.99 4.82 -15.79
N VAL A 164 -4.71 3.79 -16.59
CA VAL A 164 -5.54 2.57 -16.62
C VAL A 164 -5.47 1.84 -15.27
N ALA A 165 -4.28 1.68 -14.68
CA ALA A 165 -4.14 1.09 -13.36
C ALA A 165 -4.88 1.91 -12.28
N GLU A 166 -4.74 3.23 -12.30
CA GLU A 166 -5.46 4.16 -11.42
C GLU A 166 -6.99 4.04 -11.55
N SER A 167 -7.53 3.83 -12.75
CA SER A 167 -8.98 3.67 -12.92
C SER A 167 -9.56 2.41 -12.26
N ARG A 168 -8.74 1.35 -12.10
CA ARG A 168 -9.15 0.10 -11.42
C ARG A 168 -9.28 0.26 -9.91
N ARG A 169 -8.83 1.40 -9.36
CA ARG A 169 -8.74 1.69 -7.93
C ARG A 169 -10.02 2.24 -7.31
N TYR A 170 -11.02 2.52 -8.14
CA TYR A 170 -12.30 3.08 -7.74
C TYR A 170 -13.40 2.14 -8.20
N ASP A 171 -14.35 1.86 -7.31
CA ASP A 171 -15.57 1.19 -7.72
C ASP A 171 -16.53 2.18 -8.42
N PRO A 172 -17.66 1.72 -9.00
CA PRO A 172 -18.63 2.60 -9.65
C PRO A 172 -19.25 3.69 -8.75
N PHE A 173 -19.12 3.57 -7.44
CA PHE A 173 -19.61 4.53 -6.44
C PHE A 173 -18.51 5.47 -5.95
N GLY A 174 -17.28 5.32 -6.45
CA GLY A 174 -16.12 6.10 -6.03
C GLY A 174 -15.45 5.60 -4.75
N ASP A 175 -15.88 4.46 -4.21
CA ASP A 175 -15.25 3.84 -3.04
C ASP A 175 -13.90 3.20 -3.41
N PRO A 176 -12.98 3.02 -2.46
CA PRO A 176 -11.71 2.36 -2.72
C PRO A 176 -11.94 0.93 -3.20
N ALA A 177 -11.35 0.60 -4.34
CA ALA A 177 -11.24 -0.77 -4.85
C ALA A 177 -9.76 -1.19 -4.87
N LEU A 178 -9.49 -2.45 -4.56
CA LEU A 178 -8.17 -3.05 -4.71
C LEU A 178 -8.24 -4.04 -5.86
N ALA A 179 -7.48 -3.79 -6.92
CA ALA A 179 -7.34 -4.80 -7.96
C ALA A 179 -6.61 -6.01 -7.36
N ARG A 180 -6.98 -7.22 -7.79
CA ARG A 180 -6.32 -8.46 -7.33
C ARG A 180 -4.79 -8.40 -7.49
N THR A 181 -4.32 -7.75 -8.56
CA THR A 181 -2.91 -7.52 -8.87
C THR A 181 -2.21 -6.66 -7.82
N ASP A 182 -2.89 -5.71 -7.20
CA ASP A 182 -2.27 -4.72 -6.30
C ASP A 182 -2.01 -5.26 -4.89
N LEU A 183 -2.36 -6.53 -4.62
CA LEU A 183 -2.08 -7.15 -3.33
C LEU A 183 -0.65 -7.71 -3.31
N PRO A 184 0.17 -7.45 -2.27
CA PRO A 184 1.54 -7.95 -2.23
C PRO A 184 1.60 -9.49 -2.38
N PRO A 185 2.66 -10.06 -2.97
CA PRO A 185 2.69 -11.48 -3.36
C PRO A 185 2.38 -12.46 -2.22
N GLY A 186 2.83 -12.15 -0.99
CA GLY A 186 2.57 -12.93 0.22
C GLY A 186 1.08 -13.04 0.57
N PRO A 187 0.42 -11.93 0.97
CA PRO A 187 -1.02 -11.93 1.25
C PRO A 187 -1.85 -12.35 0.03
N HIS A 188 -1.46 -11.99 -1.20
CA HIS A 188 -2.15 -12.41 -2.43
C HIS A 188 -2.24 -13.93 -2.56
N ARG A 189 -1.09 -14.61 -2.44
CA ARG A 189 -1.04 -16.08 -2.47
C ARG A 189 -1.87 -16.69 -1.35
N LYS A 190 -1.73 -16.21 -0.11
CA LYS A 190 -2.50 -16.73 1.05
C LYS A 190 -4.01 -16.61 0.80
N LEU A 191 -4.47 -15.47 0.29
CA LEU A 191 -5.89 -15.21 0.06
C LEU A 191 -6.46 -16.08 -1.07
N LEU A 192 -5.75 -16.23 -2.19
CA LEU A 192 -6.14 -17.13 -3.29
C LEU A 192 -6.39 -18.56 -2.79
N TRP A 193 -5.46 -19.12 -2.01
CA TRP A 193 -5.61 -20.45 -1.43
C TRP A 193 -6.75 -20.53 -0.41
N ALA A 194 -6.98 -19.47 0.37
CA ALA A 194 -8.07 -19.41 1.33
C ALA A 194 -9.45 -19.44 0.64
N VAL A 195 -9.62 -18.63 -0.42
CA VAL A 195 -10.86 -18.62 -1.21
C VAL A 195 -11.07 -19.96 -1.92
N ALA A 196 -10.00 -20.55 -2.48
CA ALA A 196 -10.07 -21.88 -3.07
C ALA A 196 -10.48 -22.96 -2.05
N ALA A 197 -9.95 -22.91 -0.82
CA ALA A 197 -10.35 -23.84 0.24
C ALA A 197 -11.83 -23.65 0.67
N ALA A 198 -12.34 -22.42 0.61
CA ALA A 198 -13.75 -22.15 0.86
C ALA A 198 -14.65 -22.70 -0.26
N LEU A 199 -14.26 -22.52 -1.53
CA LEU A 199 -14.92 -23.15 -2.68
C LEU A 199 -14.85 -24.68 -2.60
N ARG A 200 -13.72 -25.26 -2.19
CA ARG A 200 -13.58 -26.71 -1.94
C ARG A 200 -14.66 -27.22 -1.00
N HIS A 201 -14.86 -26.53 0.12
CA HIS A 201 -15.88 -26.88 1.09
C HIS A 201 -17.28 -26.91 0.45
N TYR A 202 -17.57 -25.92 -0.38
CA TYR A 202 -18.83 -25.82 -1.09
C TYR A 202 -19.04 -26.95 -2.12
N LEU A 203 -18.04 -27.21 -2.97
CA LEU A 203 -18.08 -28.26 -4.00
C LEU A 203 -18.34 -29.65 -3.40
N ILE A 204 -17.67 -29.99 -2.29
CA ILE A 204 -17.80 -31.30 -1.66
C ILE A 204 -19.13 -31.41 -0.91
N ARG A 205 -19.49 -30.39 -0.11
CA ARG A 205 -20.62 -30.50 0.83
C ARG A 205 -21.97 -30.28 0.16
N HIS A 206 -22.05 -29.43 -0.86
CA HIS A 206 -23.31 -29.11 -1.53
C HIS A 206 -23.49 -29.86 -2.85
N HIS A 207 -22.41 -30.19 -3.55
CA HIS A 207 -22.47 -30.81 -4.88
C HIS A 207 -21.88 -32.23 -4.94
N GLY A 208 -21.37 -32.75 -3.81
CA GLY A 208 -20.91 -34.14 -3.71
C GLY A 208 -19.68 -34.47 -4.56
N LEU A 209 -18.90 -33.46 -4.97
CA LEU A 209 -17.70 -33.66 -5.77
C LEU A 209 -16.65 -34.46 -4.95
N PRO A 210 -15.98 -35.47 -5.53
CA PRO A 210 -14.91 -36.19 -4.84
C PRO A 210 -13.80 -35.25 -4.37
N ASP A 211 -13.32 -35.43 -3.13
CA ASP A 211 -12.26 -34.61 -2.54
C ASP A 211 -11.05 -34.42 -3.47
N SER A 212 -10.53 -35.53 -4.03
CA SER A 212 -9.37 -35.48 -4.94
C SER A 212 -9.62 -34.69 -6.23
N GLN A 213 -10.83 -34.73 -6.78
CA GLN A 213 -11.19 -33.99 -7.98
C GLN A 213 -11.30 -32.50 -7.65
N ALA A 214 -12.00 -32.14 -6.56
CA ALA A 214 -12.10 -30.77 -6.09
C ALA A 214 -10.72 -30.14 -5.83
N ASP A 215 -9.84 -30.90 -5.14
CA ASP A 215 -8.47 -30.45 -4.82
C ASP A 215 -7.64 -30.21 -6.07
N LEU A 216 -7.71 -31.09 -7.08
CA LEU A 216 -6.96 -30.93 -8.32
C LEU A 216 -7.45 -29.72 -9.15
N LEU A 217 -8.76 -29.56 -9.30
CA LEU A 217 -9.37 -28.46 -10.06
C LEU A 217 -9.02 -27.10 -9.45
N LEU A 218 -9.22 -26.96 -8.14
CA LEU A 218 -8.93 -25.72 -7.42
C LEU A 218 -7.43 -25.42 -7.39
N ALA A 219 -6.59 -26.43 -7.19
CA ALA A 219 -5.15 -26.21 -7.21
C ALA A 219 -4.64 -25.81 -8.61
N ALA A 220 -5.23 -26.34 -9.68
CA ALA A 220 -4.92 -25.93 -11.03
C ALA A 220 -5.36 -24.47 -11.29
N ALA A 221 -6.59 -24.12 -10.89
CA ALA A 221 -7.13 -22.76 -11.04
C ALA A 221 -6.27 -21.73 -10.29
N VAL A 222 -5.90 -22.00 -9.02
CA VAL A 222 -5.04 -21.10 -8.25
C VAL A 222 -3.63 -21.00 -8.84
N ARG A 223 -3.04 -22.11 -9.31
CA ARG A 223 -1.71 -22.06 -9.97
C ARG A 223 -1.74 -21.21 -11.24
N ALA A 224 -2.80 -21.30 -12.03
CA ALA A 224 -2.96 -20.46 -13.23
C ALA A 224 -3.07 -18.98 -12.85
N LEU A 225 -3.88 -18.64 -11.84
CA LEU A 225 -4.00 -17.26 -11.34
C LEU A 225 -2.68 -16.69 -10.80
N LEU A 226 -1.90 -17.52 -10.09
CA LEU A 226 -0.57 -17.13 -9.60
C LEU A 226 0.44 -16.95 -10.74
N ALA A 227 0.33 -17.72 -11.82
CA ALA A 227 1.21 -17.61 -12.98
C ALA A 227 0.90 -16.37 -13.85
N GLU A 228 -0.33 -15.88 -13.79
CA GLU A 228 -0.77 -14.64 -14.45
C GLU A 228 -0.45 -13.37 -13.66
N HIS A 229 -0.03 -13.50 -12.40
CA HIS A 229 0.32 -12.35 -11.58
C HIS A 229 1.66 -11.77 -12.06
N ASP A 230 1.59 -10.55 -12.58
CA ASP A 230 2.75 -9.76 -12.97
C ASP A 230 2.86 -8.53 -12.05
N ASP A 231 3.95 -8.46 -11.29
CA ASP A 231 4.24 -7.32 -10.41
C ASP A 231 4.31 -6.00 -11.22
N ALA A 232 4.64 -6.06 -12.52
CA ALA A 232 4.66 -4.89 -13.39
C ALA A 232 3.26 -4.40 -13.80
N ASP A 233 2.20 -5.20 -13.64
CA ASP A 233 0.81 -4.77 -13.90
C ASP A 233 0.15 -4.12 -12.68
N THR A 234 0.80 -4.18 -11.51
CA THR A 234 0.36 -3.44 -10.32
C THR A 234 0.45 -1.95 -10.55
N LEU A 235 -0.36 -1.18 -9.83
CA LEU A 235 -0.25 0.27 -9.84
C LEU A 235 1.17 0.76 -9.54
N GLU A 236 1.77 0.25 -8.46
CA GLU A 236 3.13 0.58 -8.06
C GLU A 236 4.13 0.22 -9.16
N GLY A 237 3.97 -0.94 -9.81
CA GLY A 237 4.78 -1.34 -10.95
C GLY A 237 4.65 -0.39 -12.15
N ARG A 238 3.44 0.07 -12.46
CA ARG A 238 3.21 1.09 -13.51
C ARG A 238 3.82 2.44 -13.14
N ALA A 239 3.70 2.85 -11.89
CA ALA A 239 4.28 4.09 -11.39
C ALA A 239 5.82 4.06 -11.38
N ASP A 240 6.41 2.94 -10.94
CA ASP A 240 7.85 2.71 -10.95
C ASP A 240 8.40 2.69 -12.39
N ALA A 241 7.67 2.09 -13.34
CA ALA A 241 8.03 2.10 -14.75
C ALA A 241 8.01 3.52 -15.34
N LEU A 242 6.96 4.30 -15.07
CA LEU A 242 6.88 5.70 -15.50
C LEU A 242 7.99 6.54 -14.85
N ALA A 243 8.19 6.41 -13.55
CA ALA A 243 9.27 7.10 -12.84
C ALA A 243 10.65 6.73 -13.40
N ALA A 244 10.90 5.47 -13.76
CA ALA A 244 12.17 5.07 -14.37
C ALA A 244 12.42 5.77 -15.72
N LEU A 245 11.39 5.95 -16.55
CA LEU A 245 11.49 6.68 -17.81
C LEU A 245 11.72 8.18 -17.57
N LEU A 246 11.01 8.79 -16.62
CA LEU A 246 11.18 10.20 -16.26
C LEU A 246 12.58 10.46 -15.68
N ASP A 247 13.10 9.55 -14.86
CA ASP A 247 14.46 9.62 -14.30
C ASP A 247 15.52 9.57 -15.41
N ALA A 248 15.36 8.63 -16.36
CA ALA A 248 16.25 8.51 -17.51
C ALA A 248 16.24 9.75 -18.41
N ALA A 249 15.10 10.43 -18.51
CA ALA A 249 14.95 11.70 -19.24
C ALA A 249 15.39 12.93 -18.42
N GLY A 250 15.75 12.77 -17.13
CA GLY A 250 16.10 13.87 -16.25
C GLY A 250 14.92 14.78 -15.87
N LEU A 251 13.70 14.24 -15.91
CA LEU A 251 12.44 14.97 -15.71
C LEU A 251 11.89 14.87 -14.28
N ILE A 252 12.54 14.11 -13.38
CA ILE A 252 12.15 14.08 -11.96
C ILE A 252 12.78 15.27 -11.22
N ASP A 253 12.14 16.44 -11.34
CA ASP A 253 12.48 17.65 -10.59
C ASP A 253 11.51 17.90 -9.43
N ASP A 254 11.73 18.98 -8.67
CA ASP A 254 10.87 19.35 -7.55
C ASP A 254 9.45 19.75 -7.99
N ALA A 255 9.31 20.31 -9.20
CA ALA A 255 8.01 20.71 -9.74
C ALA A 255 7.14 19.49 -10.06
N LEU A 256 7.71 18.45 -10.69
CA LEU A 256 7.03 17.18 -10.92
C LEU A 256 6.53 16.56 -9.62
N LEU A 257 7.33 16.60 -8.55
CA LEU A 257 6.93 16.05 -7.25
C LEU A 257 5.75 16.81 -6.64
N VAL A 258 5.75 18.14 -6.72
CA VAL A 258 4.64 18.97 -6.25
C VAL A 258 3.40 18.70 -7.08
N ASP A 259 3.50 18.75 -8.40
CA ASP A 259 2.36 18.52 -9.31
C ASP A 259 1.75 17.12 -9.11
N ALA A 260 2.59 16.08 -9.02
CA ALA A 260 2.12 14.71 -8.79
C ALA A 260 1.39 14.59 -7.44
N LEU A 261 1.84 15.30 -6.41
CA LEU A 261 1.18 15.30 -5.11
C LEU A 261 -0.13 16.09 -5.13
N GLU A 262 -0.13 17.30 -5.71
CA GLU A 262 -1.30 18.18 -5.75
C GLU A 262 -2.42 17.61 -6.63
N GLU A 263 -2.08 16.89 -7.71
CA GLU A 263 -3.07 16.20 -8.54
C GLU A 263 -3.50 14.83 -7.96
N GLY A 264 -2.95 14.43 -6.81
CA GLY A 264 -3.30 13.17 -6.14
C GLY A 264 -2.73 11.91 -6.80
N TRP A 265 -1.71 12.04 -7.66
CA TRP A 265 -0.97 10.94 -8.28
C TRP A 265 0.03 10.34 -7.28
N LEU A 266 -0.47 9.87 -6.14
CA LEU A 266 0.34 9.38 -5.03
C LEU A 266 1.29 8.24 -5.40
N ALA A 267 0.87 7.35 -6.31
CA ALA A 267 1.73 6.27 -6.80
C ALA A 267 2.92 6.83 -7.60
N LEU A 268 2.70 7.81 -8.50
CA LEU A 268 3.79 8.47 -9.21
C LEU A 268 4.68 9.29 -8.27
N PHE A 269 4.08 10.05 -7.35
CA PHE A 269 4.81 10.82 -6.34
C PHE A 269 5.74 9.93 -5.52
N THR A 270 5.22 8.82 -4.99
CA THR A 270 6.01 7.87 -4.19
C THR A 270 7.13 7.24 -5.01
N ALA A 271 6.85 6.78 -6.23
CA ALA A 271 7.86 6.22 -7.13
C ALA A 271 8.94 7.24 -7.49
N ALA A 272 8.57 8.48 -7.79
CA ALA A 272 9.51 9.55 -8.13
C ALA A 272 10.44 9.93 -6.97
N VAL A 273 9.89 10.06 -5.75
CA VAL A 273 10.69 10.27 -4.52
C VAL A 273 11.60 9.06 -4.27
N ALA A 274 11.08 7.84 -4.43
CA ALA A 274 11.82 6.60 -4.24
C ALA A 274 13.06 6.54 -5.15
N ARG A 275 12.89 6.91 -6.43
CA ARG A 275 13.98 7.01 -7.40
C ARG A 275 15.04 8.04 -7.01
N ARG A 276 14.63 9.27 -6.67
CA ARG A 276 15.58 10.31 -6.22
C ARG A 276 16.31 9.95 -4.93
N ALA A 277 15.64 9.26 -4.01
CA ALA A 277 16.19 8.85 -2.72
C ALA A 277 16.98 7.53 -2.79
N GLY A 278 16.81 6.73 -3.85
CA GLY A 278 17.39 5.40 -4.00
C GLY A 278 16.84 4.38 -2.99
N ILE A 279 15.56 4.49 -2.62
CA ILE A 279 14.84 3.59 -1.71
C ILE A 279 13.66 2.95 -2.43
N ASP A 280 12.96 2.02 -1.77
CA ASP A 280 11.72 1.45 -2.30
C ASP A 280 10.49 2.34 -2.05
N SER A 281 9.48 2.22 -2.92
CA SER A 281 8.22 2.97 -2.85
C SER A 281 7.42 2.65 -1.57
N ALA A 282 7.57 1.45 -1.01
CA ALA A 282 7.01 1.07 0.29
C ALA A 282 7.63 1.87 1.45
N GLY A 283 8.93 2.17 1.37
CA GLY A 283 9.68 2.98 2.31
C GLY A 283 9.23 4.43 2.27
N VAL A 284 9.10 5.01 1.07
CA VAL A 284 8.56 6.37 0.91
C VAL A 284 7.15 6.47 1.50
N TRP A 285 6.28 5.49 1.23
CA TRP A 285 4.94 5.46 1.81
C TRP A 285 4.95 5.43 3.34
N SER A 286 5.86 4.66 3.93
CA SER A 286 6.03 4.61 5.39
C SER A 286 6.48 5.95 5.95
N MET A 287 7.23 6.75 5.18
CA MET A 287 7.64 8.11 5.55
C MET A 287 6.52 9.14 5.38
N ILE A 288 5.64 8.97 4.38
CA ILE A 288 4.46 9.81 4.17
C ILE A 288 3.47 9.62 5.31
N THR A 289 3.18 8.36 5.66
CA THR A 289 2.18 8.00 6.68
C THR A 289 2.74 7.90 8.10
N ASP A 290 3.96 8.40 8.30
CA ASP A 290 4.58 8.51 9.61
C ASP A 290 3.76 9.48 10.48
N PRO A 291 3.25 9.05 11.65
CA PRO A 291 2.41 9.91 12.49
C PRO A 291 3.09 11.22 12.92
N SER A 292 4.42 11.25 12.99
CA SER A 292 5.16 12.47 13.33
C SER A 292 5.23 13.45 12.15
N GLY A 293 5.14 12.96 10.91
CA GLY A 293 5.32 13.70 9.66
C GLY A 293 6.75 14.17 9.41
N MET A 294 7.70 13.79 10.25
CA MET A 294 9.10 14.23 10.20
C MET A 294 9.91 13.45 9.15
N MET A 295 9.52 12.20 8.90
CA MET A 295 10.22 11.32 7.97
C MET A 295 10.09 11.80 6.52
N LEU A 296 8.95 12.34 6.13
CA LEU A 296 8.78 12.98 4.83
C LEU A 296 9.76 14.16 4.64
N GLY A 297 9.84 15.06 5.62
CA GLY A 297 10.80 16.18 5.58
C GLY A 297 12.24 15.69 5.47
N THR A 298 12.56 14.60 6.17
CA THR A 298 13.89 13.96 6.11
C THR A 298 14.23 13.45 4.71
N VAL A 299 13.32 12.72 4.04
CA VAL A 299 13.60 12.23 2.68
C VAL A 299 13.66 13.36 1.66
N LEU A 300 12.78 14.36 1.77
CA LEU A 300 12.80 15.56 0.90
C LEU A 300 14.14 16.30 1.04
N ARG A 301 14.69 16.40 2.26
CA ARG A 301 15.99 17.01 2.49
C ARG A 301 17.14 16.16 1.94
N ALA A 302 17.05 14.83 2.03
CA ALA A 302 18.06 13.91 1.52
C ALA A 302 18.18 13.99 -0.01
N ILE A 303 17.06 14.16 -0.72
CA ILE A 303 17.01 14.30 -2.19
C ILE A 303 17.31 15.71 -2.70
N ASP A 304 17.75 16.62 -1.83
CA ASP A 304 18.04 18.01 -2.16
C ASP A 304 16.83 18.80 -2.69
N CYS A 305 15.64 18.49 -2.18
CA CYS A 305 14.45 19.22 -2.57
C CYS A 305 14.55 20.69 -2.11
N GLY A 306 14.24 21.61 -3.02
CA GLY A 306 14.12 23.03 -2.74
C GLY A 306 13.11 23.29 -1.62
N ARG A 307 13.43 24.25 -0.75
CA ARG A 307 12.63 24.55 0.44
C ARG A 307 11.17 24.84 0.11
N GLU A 308 10.91 25.61 -0.93
CA GLU A 308 9.55 25.98 -1.33
C GLU A 308 8.71 24.74 -1.65
N ALA A 309 9.20 23.88 -2.55
CA ALA A 309 8.55 22.62 -2.89
C ALA A 309 8.38 21.70 -1.67
N ALA A 310 9.42 21.57 -0.84
CA ALA A 310 9.36 20.73 0.35
C ALA A 310 8.29 21.18 1.36
N VAL A 311 8.22 22.48 1.65
CA VAL A 311 7.21 23.04 2.56
C VAL A 311 5.81 22.90 1.98
N THR A 312 5.63 23.11 0.67
CA THR A 312 4.35 22.86 -0.01
C THR A 312 3.92 21.41 0.17
N MET A 313 4.80 20.44 -0.10
CA MET A 313 4.46 19.02 0.05
C MET A 313 4.14 18.63 1.50
N LEU A 314 4.93 19.11 2.47
CA LEU A 314 4.68 18.90 3.90
C LEU A 314 3.33 19.49 4.33
N TRP A 315 3.00 20.69 3.82
CA TRP A 315 1.73 21.35 4.08
C TRP A 315 0.55 20.59 3.48
N ARG A 316 0.65 20.19 2.21
CA ARG A 316 -0.42 19.45 1.50
C ARG A 316 -0.72 18.12 2.19
N ILE A 317 0.30 17.34 2.52
CA ILE A 317 0.12 16.05 3.24
C ILE A 317 -0.40 16.29 4.66
N GLY A 318 0.20 17.21 5.43
CA GLY A 318 -0.27 17.50 6.79
C GLY A 318 -1.72 17.98 6.83
N SER A 319 -2.12 18.84 5.88
CA SER A 319 -3.50 19.29 5.74
C SER A 319 -4.46 18.15 5.39
N ALA A 320 -4.04 17.26 4.48
CA ALA A 320 -4.83 16.10 4.07
C ALA A 320 -5.01 15.07 5.21
N GLU A 321 -4.03 14.95 6.08
CA GLU A 321 -4.09 14.12 7.30
C GLU A 321 -4.92 14.77 8.41
N GLY A 322 -5.22 16.07 8.31
CA GLY A 322 -5.89 16.84 9.35
C GLY A 322 -5.00 17.22 10.53
N ALA A 323 -3.68 17.32 10.30
CA ALA A 323 -2.76 17.88 11.28
C ALA A 323 -3.10 19.35 11.57
N ASP A 324 -2.88 19.79 12.81
CA ASP A 324 -3.02 21.20 13.15
C ASP A 324 -1.92 22.03 12.48
N GLU A 325 -2.21 23.33 12.31
CA GLU A 325 -1.29 24.25 11.66
C GLU A 325 0.05 24.34 12.40
N GLU A 326 0.04 24.28 13.74
CA GLU A 326 1.24 24.30 14.58
C GLU A 326 2.17 23.09 14.30
N ALA A 327 1.63 21.88 14.17
CA ALA A 327 2.44 20.71 13.81
C ALA A 327 2.99 20.80 12.39
N ILE A 328 2.21 21.34 11.44
CA ILE A 328 2.69 21.53 10.06
C ILE A 328 3.84 22.54 10.02
N VAL A 329 3.72 23.65 10.76
CA VAL A 329 4.79 24.65 10.91
C VAL A 329 6.03 24.02 11.56
N ALA A 330 5.86 23.22 12.62
CA ALA A 330 6.97 22.53 13.27
C ALA A 330 7.71 21.57 12.33
N ARG A 331 7.00 20.88 11.42
CA ARG A 331 7.60 20.04 10.37
C ARG A 331 8.45 20.86 9.39
N ALA A 332 7.96 22.04 8.98
CA ALA A 332 8.70 22.96 8.11
C ALA A 332 9.96 23.51 8.81
N ASP A 333 9.85 23.91 10.08
CA ASP A 333 11.00 24.38 10.87
C ASP A 333 12.05 23.28 11.06
N ALA A 334 11.61 22.04 11.28
CA ALA A 334 12.51 20.90 11.38
C ALA A 334 13.20 20.57 10.06
N PHE A 335 12.51 20.69 8.93
CA PHE A 335 13.11 20.57 7.60
C PHE A 335 14.22 21.62 7.40
N ASP A 336 13.97 22.86 7.81
CA ASP A 336 14.94 23.96 7.72
C ASP A 336 16.18 23.71 8.58
N ALA A 337 15.98 23.20 9.79
CA ALA A 337 17.06 22.89 10.73
C ALA A 337 17.90 21.66 10.33
N LEU A 338 17.33 20.71 9.57
CA LEU A 338 17.98 19.46 9.21
C LEU A 338 19.07 19.68 8.15
N GLY A 339 20.28 19.19 8.38
CA GLY A 339 21.36 19.22 7.39
C GLY A 339 21.19 18.15 6.31
N ARG A 340 21.54 18.46 5.05
CA ARG A 340 21.44 17.50 3.93
C ARG A 340 22.23 16.20 4.16
N ARG A 341 23.44 16.29 4.72
CA ARG A 341 24.26 15.10 5.01
C ARG A 341 23.59 14.20 6.06
N GLU A 342 23.02 14.80 7.09
CA GLU A 342 22.33 14.09 8.16
C GLU A 342 21.05 13.43 7.65
N ALA A 343 20.29 14.14 6.81
CA ALA A 343 19.13 13.60 6.12
C ALA A 343 19.49 12.40 5.22
N ALA A 344 20.55 12.52 4.42
CA ALA A 344 21.02 11.44 3.56
C ALA A 344 21.45 10.21 4.38
N GLU A 345 22.14 10.41 5.50
CA GLU A 345 22.51 9.34 6.43
C GLU A 345 21.29 8.66 7.06
N ALA A 346 20.25 9.42 7.42
CA ALA A 346 19.00 8.88 7.98
C ALA A 346 18.20 8.01 6.99
N VAL A 347 18.29 8.30 5.69
CA VAL A 347 17.60 7.52 4.64
C VAL A 347 18.35 6.25 4.25
N LEU A 348 19.64 6.09 4.62
CA LEU A 348 20.45 4.93 4.20
C LEU A 348 19.86 3.58 4.62
N ILE A 349 19.30 3.48 5.83
CA ILE A 349 18.70 2.22 6.30
C ILE A 349 17.55 1.77 5.40
N TRP A 350 16.81 2.71 4.81
CA TRP A 350 15.69 2.47 3.90
C TRP A 350 16.13 1.99 2.51
N ARG A 351 17.42 2.13 2.17
CA ARG A 351 18.01 1.54 0.96
C ARG A 351 18.32 0.06 1.12
N LEU A 352 18.31 -0.44 2.36
CA LEU A 352 18.60 -1.84 2.65
C LEU A 352 17.33 -2.69 2.51
N ASP A 353 17.56 -3.99 2.30
CA ASP A 353 16.48 -4.97 2.16
C ASP A 353 15.47 -4.85 3.33
N PRO A 354 14.16 -4.81 3.04
CA PRO A 354 13.12 -4.71 4.08
C PRO A 354 13.25 -5.79 5.17
N ASN A 355 13.63 -7.02 4.82
CA ASN A 355 13.80 -8.10 5.79
C ASN A 355 15.00 -7.84 6.71
N TYR A 356 16.07 -7.26 6.18
CA TYR A 356 17.22 -6.86 7.00
C TYR A 356 16.84 -5.74 7.96
N ARG A 357 16.12 -4.71 7.50
CA ARG A 357 15.62 -3.62 8.35
C ARG A 357 14.80 -4.15 9.51
N ARG A 358 13.83 -5.02 9.21
CA ARG A 358 12.96 -5.64 10.21
C ARG A 358 13.76 -6.49 11.22
N ALA A 359 14.71 -7.30 10.75
CA ALA A 359 15.58 -8.08 11.63
C ALA A 359 16.42 -7.20 12.57
N VAL A 360 16.94 -6.06 12.09
CA VAL A 360 17.69 -5.10 12.92
C VAL A 360 16.82 -4.54 14.04
N ILE A 361 15.55 -4.24 13.76
CA ILE A 361 14.58 -3.73 14.74
C ILE A 361 14.26 -4.82 15.77
N GLU A 362 13.84 -6.01 15.32
CA GLU A 362 13.46 -7.13 16.20
C GLU A 362 14.61 -7.51 17.16
N ILE A 363 15.85 -7.55 16.68
CA ILE A 363 17.03 -7.83 17.51
C ILE A 363 17.36 -6.66 18.45
N GLY A 364 17.28 -5.43 17.96
CA GLY A 364 17.54 -4.23 18.75
C GLY A 364 16.57 -4.08 19.94
N GLU A 365 15.31 -4.48 19.76
CA GLU A 365 14.29 -4.50 20.82
C GLU A 365 14.48 -5.66 21.79
N GLY A 366 14.79 -6.86 21.27
CA GLY A 366 15.09 -8.04 22.10
C GLY A 366 16.29 -7.83 23.02
N GLY A 367 17.23 -6.95 22.65
CA GLY A 367 18.37 -6.54 23.47
C GLY A 367 18.04 -5.51 24.57
N ARG A 368 16.98 -4.70 24.43
CA ARG A 368 16.55 -3.73 25.46
C ARG A 368 15.63 -4.33 26.52
N ARG A 369 15.02 -5.49 26.24
CA ARG A 369 14.12 -6.21 27.17
C ARG A 369 14.84 -7.26 28.05
N ARG A 370 16.18 -7.26 28.11
CA ARG A 370 16.97 -8.17 28.96
C ARG A 370 17.72 -7.44 30.06
#